data_AF-A0A955HJY2-F1
#
_entry.id   AF-A0A955HJY2-F1
#
_cell.length_a   1.000
_cell.length_b   1.000
_cell.length_c   1.000
_cell.angle_alpha   90.00
_cell.angle_beta   90.00
_cell.angle_gamma   90.00
#
_symmetry.space_group_name_H-M   'P 1'
#
loop_
_entity.id
_entity.type
_entity.pdbx_description
1 polymer ?
#
loop_
_entity_poly.entity_id
_entity_poly.type
_entity_poly.pdbx_seq_one_letter_code
_entity_poly.pdbx_strand_id
1 'polypeptide(L)'
;TPTLRESDSEIWMSANPLSSADPFSQRFIKPFESELRTNGYYEDDMHLIVWINYDDNRMFPSVLEQERAFDEANMSRALYRHVWHGDYYDEIENTIIPVEWFDAAIDAHKKLGFKGEGAVIASYDPSDEGGDSKGYALRHGSVVLDVQENKKGDVYDGTVWSLDLADKARADWFVWDCDGMGIALKKQVDDALNGRHMKYFMFRGSEAVEDPELEFVDVAGNESKQRQTNRDSLANKRAQYYMKLRNRFDATYRAVVKGEYIHPDNLISLSSEIDAIDQLRAEVCRIPSKKNNNGKIQIMSKIDMAKKPYCIPSPNMADALMMSMYAPAVMQTKAKKINFQGWGG
;
A
#
# COMPACT_ATOMS: atom_id res chain seq x y z
N THR A 1 -25.38 18.80 -28.37
CA THR A 1 -26.43 17.76 -28.28
C THR A 1 -25.77 16.41 -28.41
N PRO A 2 -26.10 15.40 -27.60
CA PRO A 2 -25.59 14.04 -27.78
C PRO A 2 -25.78 13.53 -29.22
N THR A 3 -24.86 12.70 -29.69
CA THR A 3 -24.79 12.24 -31.09
C THR A 3 -25.82 11.17 -31.43
N LEU A 4 -26.04 10.20 -30.53
CA LEU A 4 -27.10 9.20 -30.66
C LEU A 4 -28.36 9.72 -29.98
N ARG A 5 -29.42 9.92 -30.78
CA ARG A 5 -30.63 10.66 -30.37
C ARG A 5 -31.88 10.30 -31.17
N GLU A 6 -31.79 9.31 -32.05
CA GLU A 6 -32.97 8.81 -32.75
C GLU A 6 -33.83 8.01 -31.75
N SER A 7 -35.15 8.12 -31.87
CA SER A 7 -36.05 7.28 -31.09
C SER A 7 -35.74 5.81 -31.36
N ASP A 8 -35.77 5.00 -30.30
CA ASP A 8 -35.48 3.56 -30.35
C ASP A 8 -34.04 3.20 -30.78
N SER A 9 -33.11 4.17 -30.77
CA SER A 9 -31.70 3.88 -31.01
C SER A 9 -31.05 3.15 -29.83
N GLU A 10 -30.20 2.17 -30.15
CA GLU A 10 -29.53 1.32 -29.17
C GLU A 10 -28.00 1.52 -29.20
N ILE A 11 -27.34 1.27 -28.06
CA ILE A 11 -25.89 1.24 -27.94
C ILE A 11 -25.47 -0.14 -27.44
N TRP A 12 -24.76 -0.89 -28.29
CA TRP A 12 -24.25 -2.22 -27.96
C TRP A 12 -22.76 -2.14 -27.69
N MET A 13 -22.33 -2.68 -26.56
CA MET A 13 -20.92 -2.67 -26.12
C MET A 13 -20.53 -4.06 -25.66
N SER A 14 -19.31 -4.46 -25.97
CA SER A 14 -18.65 -5.63 -25.37
C SER A 14 -17.30 -5.17 -24.81
N ALA A 15 -17.01 -5.54 -23.57
CA ALA A 15 -15.82 -5.10 -22.88
C ALA A 15 -15.44 -6.11 -21.78
N ASN A 16 -14.13 -6.24 -21.53
CA ASN A 16 -13.62 -6.93 -20.35
C ASN A 16 -13.37 -5.87 -19.26
N PRO A 17 -13.92 -6.02 -18.05
CA PRO A 17 -13.75 -5.02 -16.98
C PRO A 17 -12.28 -4.87 -16.60
N LEU A 18 -11.74 -3.66 -16.73
CA LEU A 18 -10.34 -3.38 -16.41
C LEU A 18 -10.20 -2.91 -14.96
N SER A 19 -10.72 -1.73 -14.64
CA SER A 19 -10.59 -1.13 -13.32
C SER A 19 -11.96 -0.83 -12.73
N SER A 20 -12.14 -1.15 -11.46
CA SER A 20 -13.36 -0.79 -10.73
C SER A 20 -13.67 0.72 -10.76
N ALA A 21 -12.67 1.57 -11.00
CA ALA A 21 -12.79 3.03 -11.03
C ALA A 21 -12.96 3.63 -12.44
N ASP A 22 -12.84 2.85 -13.51
CA ASP A 22 -12.94 3.40 -14.86
C ASP A 22 -14.38 3.85 -15.21
N PRO A 23 -14.56 4.82 -16.13
CA PRO A 23 -15.89 5.36 -16.43
C PRO A 23 -16.90 4.34 -16.96
N PHE A 24 -16.45 3.28 -17.63
CA PHE A 24 -17.33 2.22 -18.11
C PHE A 24 -17.82 1.38 -16.93
N SER A 25 -16.88 0.95 -16.09
CA SER A 25 -17.17 0.16 -14.89
C SER A 25 -18.06 0.91 -13.89
N GLN A 26 -17.79 2.20 -13.64
CA GLN A 26 -18.59 3.05 -12.76
C GLN A 26 -20.02 3.25 -13.26
N ARG A 27 -20.23 3.27 -14.58
CA ARG A 27 -21.55 3.51 -15.19
C ARG A 27 -22.37 2.24 -15.38
N PHE A 28 -21.74 1.16 -15.83
CA PHE A 28 -22.44 -0.02 -16.35
C PHE A 28 -22.22 -1.30 -15.54
N ILE A 29 -21.31 -1.30 -14.56
CA ILE A 29 -21.05 -2.51 -13.75
C ILE A 29 -21.29 -2.25 -12.28
N LYS A 30 -20.56 -1.30 -11.67
CA LYS A 30 -20.59 -1.04 -10.23
C LYS A 30 -21.99 -0.82 -9.64
N PRO A 31 -22.91 -0.08 -10.29
CA PRO A 31 -24.27 0.11 -9.77
C PRO A 31 -25.08 -1.18 -9.67
N PHE A 32 -24.75 -2.19 -10.48
CA PHE A 32 -25.54 -3.42 -10.67
C PHE A 32 -24.74 -4.69 -10.31
N GLU A 33 -23.55 -4.53 -9.72
CA GLU A 33 -22.57 -5.60 -9.55
C GLU A 33 -23.11 -6.78 -8.75
N SER A 34 -23.91 -6.52 -7.72
CA SER A 34 -24.53 -7.58 -6.90
C SER A 34 -25.46 -8.47 -7.72
N GLU A 35 -26.27 -7.88 -8.60
CA GLU A 35 -27.22 -8.63 -9.44
C GLU A 35 -26.49 -9.35 -10.58
N LEU A 36 -25.55 -8.66 -11.23
CA LEU A 36 -24.70 -9.25 -12.27
C LEU A 36 -23.95 -10.48 -11.78
N ARG A 37 -23.35 -10.42 -10.57
CA ARG A 37 -22.59 -11.54 -10.00
C ARG A 37 -23.47 -12.68 -9.49
N THR A 38 -24.73 -12.42 -9.16
CA THR A 38 -25.65 -13.44 -8.64
C THR A 38 -26.39 -14.15 -9.77
N ASN A 39 -26.86 -13.38 -10.75
CA ASN A 39 -27.79 -13.85 -11.78
C ASN A 39 -27.16 -13.97 -13.17
N GLY A 40 -25.95 -13.40 -13.38
CA GLY A 40 -25.30 -13.34 -14.68
C GLY A 40 -25.84 -12.23 -15.60
N TYR A 41 -26.84 -11.47 -15.19
CA TYR A 41 -27.36 -10.33 -15.96
C TYR A 41 -28.11 -9.32 -15.06
N TYR A 42 -28.33 -8.12 -15.61
CA TYR A 42 -29.16 -7.04 -15.08
C TYR A 42 -30.01 -6.45 -16.21
N GLU A 43 -31.26 -6.10 -15.94
CA GLU A 43 -32.18 -5.51 -16.92
C GLU A 43 -33.06 -4.42 -16.29
N ASP A 44 -33.10 -3.24 -16.91
CA ASP A 44 -34.05 -2.15 -16.62
C ASP A 44 -34.53 -1.46 -17.92
N ASP A 45 -35.35 -0.41 -17.78
CA ASP A 45 -35.91 0.34 -18.92
C ASP A 45 -34.85 0.96 -19.85
N MET A 46 -33.60 1.10 -19.40
CA MET A 46 -32.50 1.70 -20.16
C MET A 46 -31.35 0.75 -20.50
N HIS A 47 -31.17 -0.34 -19.76
CA HIS A 47 -30.01 -1.20 -19.84
C HIS A 47 -30.38 -2.68 -19.82
N LEU A 48 -29.78 -3.44 -20.74
CA LEU A 48 -29.58 -4.87 -20.59
C LEU A 48 -28.08 -5.12 -20.53
N ILE A 49 -27.61 -5.67 -19.40
CA ILE A 49 -26.20 -5.98 -19.17
C ILE A 49 -26.09 -7.46 -18.88
N VAL A 50 -25.26 -8.17 -19.64
CA VAL A 50 -25.05 -9.61 -19.49
C VAL A 50 -23.59 -9.87 -19.14
N TRP A 51 -23.35 -10.61 -18.07
CA TRP A 51 -22.03 -11.03 -17.63
C TRP A 51 -21.75 -12.44 -18.14
N ILE A 52 -20.74 -12.59 -18.99
CA ILE A 52 -20.46 -13.84 -19.71
C ILE A 52 -18.97 -14.13 -19.62
N ASN A 53 -18.62 -15.37 -19.29
CA ASN A 53 -17.25 -15.87 -19.22
C ASN A 53 -17.06 -17.13 -20.09
N TYR A 54 -15.88 -17.77 -20.00
CA TYR A 54 -15.58 -18.97 -20.79
C TYR A 54 -16.49 -20.17 -20.44
N ASP A 55 -16.95 -20.26 -19.19
CA ASP A 55 -17.83 -21.31 -18.67
C ASP A 55 -19.26 -21.23 -19.23
N ASP A 56 -19.68 -20.06 -19.72
CA ASP A 56 -20.94 -19.88 -20.45
C ASP A 56 -20.83 -20.28 -21.94
N ASN A 57 -19.61 -20.37 -22.47
CA ASN A 57 -19.37 -20.67 -23.88
C ASN A 57 -19.40 -22.18 -24.15
N ARG A 58 -20.55 -22.68 -24.63
CA ARG A 58 -20.74 -24.09 -25.04
C ARG A 58 -19.80 -24.57 -26.15
N MET A 59 -19.16 -23.64 -26.87
CA MET A 59 -18.20 -23.92 -27.93
C MET A 59 -16.80 -23.41 -27.57
N PHE A 60 -16.46 -23.36 -26.27
CA PHE A 60 -15.15 -22.91 -25.82
C PHE A 60 -14.03 -23.71 -26.50
N PRO A 61 -13.16 -23.08 -27.32
CA PRO A 61 -12.19 -23.81 -28.14
C PRO A 61 -11.14 -24.52 -27.30
N SER A 62 -10.76 -25.74 -27.69
CA SER A 62 -9.72 -26.52 -26.99
C SER A 62 -8.36 -25.81 -26.91
N VAL A 63 -8.08 -24.89 -27.83
CA VAL A 63 -6.85 -24.06 -27.82
C VAL A 63 -6.89 -23.05 -26.68
N LEU A 64 -8.05 -22.39 -26.46
CA LEU A 64 -8.20 -21.46 -25.34
C LEU A 64 -8.30 -22.19 -24.00
N GLU A 65 -8.82 -23.42 -23.97
CA GLU A 65 -8.79 -24.24 -22.75
C GLU A 65 -7.37 -24.63 -22.36
N GLN A 66 -6.49 -24.91 -23.33
CA GLN A 66 -5.07 -25.15 -23.04
C GLN A 66 -4.39 -23.92 -22.46
N GLU A 67 -4.67 -22.73 -23.03
CA GLU A 67 -4.15 -21.45 -22.52
C GLU A 67 -4.70 -21.14 -21.13
N ARG A 68 -6.01 -21.28 -20.91
CA ARG A 68 -6.66 -21.12 -19.60
C ARG A 68 -6.04 -22.02 -18.53
N ALA A 69 -5.84 -23.30 -18.83
CA ALA A 69 -5.25 -24.25 -17.89
C ALA A 69 -3.78 -23.93 -17.58
N PHE A 70 -3.02 -23.46 -18.58
CA PHE A 70 -1.67 -22.96 -18.36
C PHE A 70 -1.69 -21.71 -17.47
N ASP A 71 -2.54 -20.74 -17.77
CA ASP A 71 -2.69 -19.50 -17.02
C ASP A 71 -3.14 -19.76 -15.58
N GLU A 72 -4.08 -20.69 -15.36
CA GLU A 72 -4.53 -21.09 -14.02
C GLU A 72 -3.38 -21.64 -13.16
N ALA A 73 -2.42 -22.33 -13.78
CA ALA A 73 -1.27 -22.90 -13.10
C ALA A 73 -0.09 -21.92 -12.93
N ASN A 74 -0.01 -20.87 -13.75
CA ASN A 74 1.20 -20.03 -13.85
C ASN A 74 0.96 -18.54 -13.54
N MET A 75 -0.28 -18.05 -13.55
CA MET A 75 -0.62 -16.66 -13.19
C MET A 75 -0.92 -16.53 -11.69
N SER A 76 -0.84 -15.29 -11.19
CA SER A 76 -1.44 -14.98 -9.88
C SER A 76 -2.94 -15.24 -9.95
N ARG A 77 -3.54 -15.61 -8.81
CA ARG A 77 -4.99 -15.85 -8.72
C ARG A 77 -5.80 -14.60 -9.13
N ALA A 78 -5.28 -13.40 -8.88
CA ALA A 78 -5.93 -12.15 -9.26
C ALA A 78 -5.91 -11.96 -10.78
N LEU A 79 -4.76 -12.16 -11.43
CA LEU A 79 -4.61 -12.04 -12.88
C LEU A 79 -5.43 -13.08 -13.62
N TYR A 80 -5.40 -14.32 -13.14
CA TYR A 80 -6.23 -15.39 -13.69
C TYR A 80 -7.72 -15.03 -13.66
N ARG A 81 -8.22 -14.55 -12.50
CA ARG A 81 -9.62 -14.15 -12.36
C ARG A 81 -10.00 -12.94 -13.20
N HIS A 82 -9.09 -12.00 -13.41
CA HIS A 82 -9.33 -10.91 -14.33
C HIS A 82 -9.48 -11.39 -15.78
N VAL A 83 -8.50 -12.16 -16.26
CA VAL A 83 -8.45 -12.59 -17.66
C VAL A 83 -9.61 -13.54 -17.98
N TRP A 84 -9.89 -14.49 -17.09
CA TRP A 84 -10.79 -15.61 -17.37
C TRP A 84 -12.15 -15.51 -16.69
N HIS A 85 -12.30 -14.73 -15.61
CA HIS A 85 -13.58 -14.57 -14.90
C HIS A 85 -14.15 -13.15 -14.97
N GLY A 86 -13.50 -12.23 -15.69
CA GLY A 86 -13.97 -10.85 -15.86
C GLY A 86 -13.90 -10.01 -14.59
N ASP A 87 -13.17 -10.46 -13.56
CA ASP A 87 -12.95 -9.64 -12.37
C ASP A 87 -12.11 -8.40 -12.72
N TYR A 88 -12.23 -7.34 -11.92
CA TYR A 88 -11.37 -6.17 -12.08
C TYR A 88 -9.90 -6.55 -11.88
N TYR A 89 -9.02 -6.10 -12.78
CA TYR A 89 -7.58 -6.12 -12.54
C TYR A 89 -7.16 -4.81 -11.94
N ASP A 90 -7.38 -4.78 -10.65
CA ASP A 90 -6.95 -3.71 -9.81
C ASP A 90 -5.43 -3.79 -9.54
N GLU A 91 -4.70 -4.79 -10.06
CA GLU A 91 -3.24 -4.81 -10.08
C GLU A 91 -2.69 -3.97 -11.24
N ILE A 92 -1.83 -3.03 -10.92
CA ILE A 92 -1.26 -2.10 -11.90
C ILE A 92 0.07 -2.67 -12.38
N GLU A 93 0.36 -2.56 -13.67
CA GLU A 93 1.66 -2.97 -14.22
C GLU A 93 2.78 -2.33 -13.39
N ASN A 94 3.73 -3.16 -12.93
CA ASN A 94 4.83 -2.78 -12.05
C ASN A 94 4.45 -2.41 -10.60
N THR A 95 3.36 -2.97 -10.06
CA THR A 95 3.10 -2.93 -8.61
C THR A 95 4.28 -3.50 -7.82
N ILE A 96 4.58 -2.87 -6.68
CA ILE A 96 5.72 -3.27 -5.85
C ILE A 96 5.35 -4.31 -4.78
N ILE A 97 4.07 -4.40 -4.39
CA ILE A 97 3.58 -5.31 -3.35
C ILE A 97 2.41 -6.11 -3.93
N PRO A 98 2.63 -7.38 -4.29
CA PRO A 98 1.58 -8.28 -4.75
C PRO A 98 0.50 -8.53 -3.69
N VAL A 99 -0.70 -8.84 -4.16
CA VAL A 99 -1.88 -9.13 -3.32
C VAL A 99 -1.63 -10.33 -2.41
N GLU A 100 -0.98 -11.38 -2.90
CA GLU A 100 -0.70 -12.58 -2.11
C GLU A 100 0.24 -12.31 -0.93
N TRP A 101 1.15 -11.34 -1.04
CA TRP A 101 2.01 -10.95 0.08
C TRP A 101 1.23 -10.17 1.12
N PHE A 102 0.32 -9.29 0.68
CA PHE A 102 -0.58 -8.57 1.57
C PHE A 102 -1.48 -9.54 2.35
N ASP A 103 -2.15 -10.46 1.65
CA ASP A 103 -3.07 -11.42 2.24
C ASP A 103 -2.36 -12.37 3.23
N ALA A 104 -1.11 -12.75 2.94
CA ALA A 104 -0.29 -13.53 3.86
C ALA A 104 0.04 -12.77 5.15
N ALA A 105 0.24 -11.44 5.08
CA ALA A 105 0.58 -10.59 6.21
C ALA A 105 -0.57 -10.35 7.20
N ILE A 106 -1.83 -10.53 6.76
CA ILE A 106 -3.00 -10.45 7.65
C ILE A 106 -2.85 -11.49 8.77
N ASP A 107 -2.83 -11.03 10.01
CA ASP A 107 -2.65 -11.83 11.22
C ASP A 107 -1.41 -12.75 11.20
N ALA A 108 -0.38 -12.43 10.41
CA ALA A 108 0.89 -13.16 10.42
C ALA A 108 1.51 -13.31 11.82
N HIS A 109 1.33 -12.34 12.71
CA HIS A 109 1.75 -12.43 14.11
C HIS A 109 1.03 -13.53 14.90
N LYS A 110 -0.26 -13.77 14.61
CA LYS A 110 -1.03 -14.90 15.18
C LYS A 110 -0.61 -16.22 14.54
N LYS A 111 -0.42 -16.24 13.22
CA LYS A 111 -0.01 -17.43 12.44
C LYS A 111 1.38 -17.94 12.84
N LEU A 112 2.33 -17.03 13.07
CA LEU A 112 3.73 -17.33 13.37
C LEU A 112 4.10 -17.20 14.86
N GLY A 113 3.17 -16.76 15.71
CA GLY A 113 3.32 -16.75 17.17
C GLY A 113 4.23 -15.64 17.71
N PHE A 114 4.29 -14.47 17.08
CA PHE A 114 5.01 -13.30 17.60
C PHE A 114 4.05 -12.17 18.00
N LYS A 115 4.59 -11.16 18.70
CA LYS A 115 3.84 -9.97 19.13
C LYS A 115 4.52 -8.71 18.63
N GLY A 116 3.83 -7.58 18.67
CA GLY A 116 4.46 -6.28 18.47
C GLY A 116 5.49 -6.04 19.58
N GLU A 117 6.74 -5.80 19.20
CA GLU A 117 7.84 -5.44 20.09
C GLU A 117 8.64 -4.28 19.48
N GLY A 118 8.96 -3.28 20.29
CA GLY A 118 9.72 -2.09 19.88
C GLY A 118 8.89 -0.82 19.99
N ALA A 119 9.27 0.20 19.21
CA ALA A 119 8.58 1.48 19.24
C ALA A 119 7.16 1.38 18.66
N VAL A 120 6.24 2.15 19.24
CA VAL A 120 4.93 2.44 18.69
C VAL A 120 5.03 3.69 17.81
N ILE A 121 4.77 3.52 16.52
CA ILE A 121 4.89 4.56 15.50
C ILE A 121 3.51 4.84 14.92
N ALA A 122 3.05 6.07 15.10
CA ALA A 122 1.90 6.62 14.42
C ALA A 122 2.39 7.44 13.22
N SER A 123 1.86 7.18 12.04
CA SER A 123 2.19 7.90 10.82
C SER A 123 0.94 8.50 10.16
N TYR A 124 1.10 9.66 9.55
CA TYR A 124 0.00 10.47 9.04
C TYR A 124 0.34 11.08 7.67
N ASP A 125 -0.57 10.89 6.72
CA ASP A 125 -0.55 11.56 5.43
C ASP A 125 -1.63 12.66 5.41
N PRO A 126 -1.23 13.95 5.42
CA PRO A 126 -2.15 15.07 5.44
C PRO A 126 -2.94 15.30 4.16
N SER A 127 -2.62 14.57 3.09
CA SER A 127 -3.05 14.87 1.73
C SER A 127 -2.47 16.19 1.17
N ASP A 128 -2.56 16.35 -0.15
CA ASP A 128 -1.95 17.45 -0.90
C ASP A 128 -2.97 18.53 -1.32
N GLU A 129 -4.22 18.15 -1.58
CA GLU A 129 -5.30 19.05 -2.04
C GLU A 129 -6.61 18.73 -1.31
N GLY A 130 -7.43 19.77 -1.05
CA GLY A 130 -8.61 19.70 -0.16
C GLY A 130 -9.77 18.77 -0.59
N GLY A 131 -9.60 17.95 -1.64
CA GLY A 131 -10.55 16.93 -2.07
C GLY A 131 -10.15 15.50 -1.72
N ASP A 132 -8.87 15.22 -1.50
CA ASP A 132 -8.35 13.88 -1.22
C ASP A 132 -8.43 13.55 0.28
N SER A 133 -8.72 12.28 0.60
CA SER A 133 -8.81 11.80 1.97
C SER A 133 -7.44 11.76 2.64
N LYS A 134 -7.39 11.74 3.97
CA LYS A 134 -6.15 11.67 4.74
C LYS A 134 -5.91 10.25 5.22
N GLY A 135 -4.65 9.87 5.37
CA GLY A 135 -4.28 8.53 5.82
C GLY A 135 -3.65 8.55 7.21
N TYR A 136 -3.94 7.56 8.02
CA TYR A 136 -3.28 7.30 9.30
C TYR A 136 -2.91 5.83 9.40
N ALA A 137 -1.74 5.52 9.97
CA ALA A 137 -1.35 4.15 10.31
C ALA A 137 -0.68 4.11 11.69
N LEU A 138 -0.96 3.06 12.46
CA LEU A 138 -0.37 2.78 13.76
C LEU A 138 0.31 1.42 13.73
N ARG A 139 1.59 1.40 14.09
CA ARG A 139 2.41 0.19 14.13
C ARG A 139 3.12 0.06 15.46
N HIS A 140 3.08 -1.11 16.08
CA HIS A 140 3.91 -1.47 17.23
C HIS A 140 4.90 -2.55 16.81
N GLY A 141 6.18 -2.20 16.66
CA GLY A 141 7.16 -3.14 16.13
C GLY A 141 6.74 -3.67 14.76
N SER A 142 6.80 -4.97 14.53
CA SER A 142 6.37 -5.55 13.24
C SER A 142 4.86 -5.70 13.07
N VAL A 143 4.01 -5.22 13.99
CA VAL A 143 2.55 -5.40 13.93
C VAL A 143 1.85 -4.06 13.71
N VAL A 144 1.13 -3.94 12.59
CA VAL A 144 0.23 -2.82 12.29
C VAL A 144 -1.09 -3.08 13.00
N LEU A 145 -1.45 -2.16 13.88
CA LEU A 145 -2.59 -2.29 14.78
C LEU A 145 -3.83 -1.59 14.25
N ASP A 146 -3.64 -0.46 13.56
CA ASP A 146 -4.74 0.37 13.09
C ASP A 146 -4.33 1.12 11.81
N VAL A 147 -5.28 1.30 10.89
CA VAL A 147 -5.14 2.14 9.70
C VAL A 147 -6.49 2.77 9.43
N GLN A 148 -6.51 4.10 9.27
CA GLN A 148 -7.75 4.85 9.10
C GLN A 148 -7.67 5.85 7.95
N GLU A 149 -8.83 6.09 7.34
CA GLU A 149 -9.05 7.13 6.33
C GLU A 149 -9.91 8.25 6.93
N ASN A 150 -9.52 9.51 6.71
CA ASN A 150 -10.33 10.67 7.07
C ASN A 150 -10.65 11.55 5.86
N LYS A 151 -11.92 11.53 5.43
CA LYS A 151 -12.46 12.33 4.31
C LYS A 151 -12.94 13.73 4.72
N LYS A 152 -12.90 14.06 6.00
CA LYS A 152 -13.48 15.28 6.57
C LYS A 152 -12.39 16.26 6.98
N GLY A 153 -12.79 17.52 7.09
CA GLY A 153 -11.94 18.60 7.59
C GLY A 153 -10.82 18.99 6.63
N ASP A 154 -10.24 20.15 6.90
CA ASP A 154 -9.03 20.57 6.20
C ASP A 154 -7.79 19.86 6.76
N VAL A 155 -6.60 20.27 6.33
CA VAL A 155 -5.35 19.66 6.79
C VAL A 155 -5.15 19.86 8.30
N TYR A 156 -5.56 21.01 8.84
CA TYR A 156 -5.42 21.31 10.27
C TYR A 156 -6.30 20.39 11.11
N ASP A 157 -7.57 20.23 10.73
CA ASP A 157 -8.51 19.31 11.37
C ASP A 157 -7.98 17.86 11.32
N GLY A 158 -7.45 17.47 10.17
CA GLY A 158 -6.81 16.17 9.96
C GLY A 158 -5.62 15.92 10.89
N THR A 159 -4.80 16.95 11.12
CA THR A 159 -3.66 16.86 12.03
C THR A 159 -4.09 16.72 13.49
N VAL A 160 -5.14 17.42 13.92
CA VAL A 160 -5.71 17.22 15.26
C VAL A 160 -6.21 15.78 15.40
N TRP A 161 -6.96 15.29 14.42
CA TRP A 161 -7.48 13.92 14.40
C TRP A 161 -6.37 12.87 14.51
N SER A 162 -5.30 12.98 13.73
CA SER A 162 -4.21 12.00 13.74
C SER A 162 -3.35 12.06 15.02
N LEU A 163 -3.16 13.25 15.59
CA LEU A 163 -2.49 13.42 16.88
C LEU A 163 -3.31 12.84 18.04
N ASP A 164 -4.63 13.00 18.02
CA ASP A 164 -5.52 12.40 19.03
C ASP A 164 -5.48 10.87 18.98
N LEU A 165 -5.42 10.27 17.77
CA LEU A 165 -5.24 8.82 17.61
C LEU A 165 -3.88 8.36 18.14
N ALA A 166 -2.81 9.07 17.77
CA ALA A 166 -1.45 8.77 18.22
C ALA A 166 -1.32 8.86 19.75
N ASP A 167 -1.97 9.84 20.38
CA ASP A 167 -1.96 10.00 21.83
C ASP A 167 -2.75 8.89 22.55
N LYS A 168 -3.93 8.52 22.04
CA LYS A 168 -4.72 7.39 22.57
C LYS A 168 -3.93 6.09 22.50
N ALA A 169 -3.16 5.89 21.43
CA ALA A 169 -2.27 4.76 21.25
C ALA A 169 -0.98 4.84 22.09
N ARG A 170 -0.72 5.96 22.76
CA ARG A 170 0.54 6.27 23.46
C ARG A 170 1.76 6.06 22.55
N ALA A 171 1.67 6.54 21.31
CA ALA A 171 2.75 6.39 20.35
C ALA A 171 4.05 7.05 20.84
N ASP A 172 5.18 6.41 20.56
CA ASP A 172 6.51 6.95 20.84
C ASP A 172 6.92 7.98 19.79
N TRP A 173 6.46 7.77 18.56
CA TRP A 173 6.80 8.60 17.40
C TRP A 173 5.56 8.95 16.57
N PHE A 174 5.48 10.22 16.20
CA PHE A 174 4.54 10.77 15.23
C PHE A 174 5.28 11.14 13.94
N VAL A 175 4.99 10.46 12.84
CA VAL A 175 5.65 10.66 11.54
C VAL A 175 4.64 11.26 10.56
N TRP A 176 4.98 12.29 9.80
CA TRP A 176 4.06 12.79 8.79
C TRP A 176 4.74 13.32 7.54
N ASP A 177 4.01 13.25 6.43
CA ASP A 177 4.49 13.75 5.14
C ASP A 177 4.58 15.28 5.13
N CYS A 178 5.73 15.78 4.70
CA CYS A 178 6.11 17.19 4.62
C CYS A 178 6.63 17.57 3.23
N ASP A 179 6.42 16.75 2.19
CA ASP A 179 6.73 17.13 0.80
C ASP A 179 5.75 18.19 0.27
N GLY A 180 4.48 18.11 0.68
CA GLY A 180 3.41 19.03 0.30
C GLY A 180 2.97 19.98 1.41
N MET A 181 1.66 20.10 1.62
CA MET A 181 1.06 21.00 2.62
C MET A 181 1.51 20.71 4.06
N GLY A 182 1.97 19.48 4.32
CA GLY A 182 2.36 19.06 5.68
C GLY A 182 3.52 19.81 6.30
N ILE A 183 4.32 20.53 5.50
CA ILE A 183 5.41 21.39 6.02
C ILE A 183 4.90 22.51 6.92
N ALA A 184 3.69 23.03 6.65
CA ALA A 184 3.08 24.12 7.41
C ALA A 184 2.55 23.66 8.78
N LEU A 185 2.43 22.34 9.00
CA LEU A 185 1.86 21.74 10.21
C LEU A 185 2.85 21.67 11.36
N LYS A 186 4.14 21.96 11.12
CA LYS A 186 5.18 21.82 12.14
C LYS A 186 4.83 22.52 13.44
N LYS A 187 4.36 23.78 13.37
CA LYS A 187 4.01 24.54 14.58
C LYS A 187 2.87 23.88 15.36
N GLN A 188 1.84 23.39 14.67
CA GLN A 188 0.72 22.71 15.30
C GLN A 188 1.17 21.41 15.99
N VAL A 189 2.03 20.62 15.32
CA VAL A 189 2.62 19.41 15.89
C VAL A 189 3.52 19.73 17.09
N ASP A 190 4.39 20.74 17.00
CA ASP A 190 5.23 21.19 18.12
C ASP A 190 4.38 21.56 19.34
N ASP A 191 3.34 22.38 19.13
CA ASP A 191 2.47 22.87 20.19
C ASP A 191 1.67 21.71 20.83
N ALA A 192 1.19 20.75 20.03
CA ALA A 192 0.45 19.58 20.52
C ALA A 192 1.30 18.58 21.30
N LEU A 193 2.59 18.45 20.94
CA LEU A 193 3.53 17.53 21.58
C LEU A 193 4.33 18.15 22.72
N ASN A 194 4.18 19.46 22.95
CA ASN A 194 4.89 20.15 24.02
C ASN A 194 4.59 19.51 25.40
N GLY A 195 5.63 19.07 26.09
CA GLY A 195 5.51 18.38 27.39
C GLY A 195 5.05 16.92 27.31
N ARG A 196 4.86 16.36 26.11
CA ARG A 196 4.55 14.94 25.90
C ARG A 196 5.81 14.10 25.64
N HIS A 197 5.69 12.78 25.84
CA HIS A 197 6.76 11.83 25.53
C HIS A 197 6.97 11.62 24.02
N MET A 198 5.87 11.70 23.25
CA MET A 198 5.87 11.43 21.83
C MET A 198 6.78 12.40 21.08
N LYS A 199 7.75 11.84 20.35
CA LYS A 199 8.64 12.58 19.44
C LYS A 199 8.03 12.62 18.06
N TYR A 200 8.60 13.46 17.19
CA TYR A 200 8.11 13.54 15.82
C TYR A 200 9.22 13.44 14.78
N PHE A 201 8.87 12.97 13.58
CA PHE A 201 9.73 12.96 12.41
C PHE A 201 8.99 13.52 11.19
N MET A 202 9.57 14.55 10.59
CA MET A 202 9.07 15.16 9.36
C MET A 202 9.56 14.35 8.16
N PHE A 203 8.70 13.53 7.60
CA PHE A 203 9.04 12.72 6.43
C PHE A 203 8.98 13.57 5.17
N ARG A 204 10.00 13.47 4.32
CA ARG A 204 10.03 14.12 3.01
C ARG A 204 10.49 13.09 1.98
N GLY A 205 9.53 12.56 1.25
CA GLY A 205 9.75 11.49 0.28
C GLY A 205 10.62 11.90 -0.91
N SER A 206 10.61 13.19 -1.26
CA SER A 206 11.39 13.79 -2.34
C SER A 206 12.87 13.94 -2.02
N GLU A 207 13.26 13.91 -0.74
CA GLU A 207 14.66 14.04 -0.33
C GLU A 207 15.51 12.83 -0.73
N ALA A 208 16.83 13.03 -0.69
CA ALA A 208 17.79 11.95 -0.87
C ALA A 208 17.56 10.83 0.17
N VAL A 209 17.97 9.62 -0.20
CA VAL A 209 17.92 8.45 0.66
C VAL A 209 18.71 8.64 1.95
N GLU A 210 18.22 8.01 3.01
CA GLU A 210 18.93 7.87 4.27
C GLU A 210 20.08 6.87 4.11
N ASP A 211 21.14 7.07 4.87
CA ASP A 211 22.31 6.19 4.90
C ASP A 211 22.79 5.77 3.50
N PRO A 212 23.19 6.74 2.66
CA PRO A 212 23.39 6.55 1.23
C PRO A 212 24.47 5.51 0.88
N GLU A 213 25.43 5.27 1.77
CA GLU A 213 26.55 4.34 1.58
C GLU A 213 26.25 2.93 2.10
N LEU A 214 25.13 2.72 2.81
CA LEU A 214 24.75 1.38 3.25
C LEU A 214 24.33 0.52 2.07
N GLU A 215 24.62 -0.77 2.18
CA GLU A 215 24.25 -1.77 1.18
C GLU A 215 22.73 -1.84 1.03
N PHE A 216 22.27 -1.75 -0.20
CA PHE A 216 20.88 -1.94 -0.54
C PHE A 216 20.58 -3.44 -0.62
N VAL A 217 19.60 -3.90 0.16
CA VAL A 217 19.15 -5.30 0.17
C VAL A 217 17.80 -5.37 -0.53
N ASP A 218 17.77 -5.94 -1.74
CA ASP A 218 16.53 -6.35 -2.41
C ASP A 218 16.33 -7.85 -2.22
N VAL A 219 15.17 -8.21 -1.70
CA VAL A 219 14.82 -9.59 -1.35
C VAL A 219 14.32 -10.35 -2.59
N ALA A 220 13.96 -9.64 -3.67
CA ALA A 220 13.52 -10.22 -4.92
C ALA A 220 14.70 -10.61 -5.84
N GLY A 221 15.41 -11.68 -5.44
CA GLY A 221 16.03 -12.61 -6.39
C GLY A 221 17.24 -12.15 -7.21
N ASN A 222 17.75 -10.93 -7.06
CA ASN A 222 19.00 -10.55 -7.72
C ASN A 222 20.20 -10.91 -6.85
N GLU A 223 20.72 -12.13 -7.04
CA GLU A 223 22.10 -12.52 -6.68
C GLU A 223 23.15 -11.75 -7.53
N SER A 224 22.91 -10.47 -7.82
CA SER A 224 23.88 -9.65 -8.50
C SER A 224 25.06 -9.47 -7.56
N LYS A 225 26.21 -10.05 -7.92
CA LYS A 225 27.48 -10.10 -7.16
C LYS A 225 28.10 -8.73 -6.84
N GLN A 226 27.41 -7.62 -7.10
CA GLN A 226 27.88 -6.27 -6.79
C GLN A 226 26.99 -5.66 -5.71
N ARG A 227 27.59 -5.40 -4.55
CA ARG A 227 26.96 -4.65 -3.46
C ARG A 227 26.64 -3.25 -3.97
N GLN A 228 25.39 -2.96 -4.27
CA GLN A 228 24.94 -1.61 -4.58
C GLN A 228 24.60 -0.87 -3.30
N THR A 229 24.87 0.44 -3.28
CA THR A 229 24.53 1.29 -2.13
C THR A 229 23.09 1.79 -2.25
N ASN A 230 22.48 2.23 -1.14
CA ASN A 230 21.19 2.92 -1.17
C ASN A 230 21.19 4.09 -2.17
N ARG A 231 22.29 4.85 -2.24
CA ARG A 231 22.42 5.96 -3.19
C ARG A 231 22.29 5.50 -4.63
N ASP A 232 22.92 4.39 -4.98
CA ASP A 232 22.98 3.92 -6.37
C ASP A 232 21.70 3.18 -6.77
N SER A 233 21.03 2.51 -5.82
CA SER A 233 19.84 1.72 -6.11
C SER A 233 18.53 2.49 -6.05
N LEU A 234 18.41 3.55 -5.24
CA LEU A 234 17.13 4.19 -4.92
C LEU A 234 17.11 5.67 -5.32
N ALA A 235 16.01 6.12 -5.92
CA ALA A 235 15.89 7.49 -6.40
C ALA A 235 15.76 8.53 -5.28
N ASN A 236 15.00 8.20 -4.23
CA ASN A 236 14.64 9.11 -3.14
C ASN A 236 14.14 8.36 -1.89
N LYS A 237 13.86 9.09 -0.81
CA LYS A 237 13.39 8.53 0.48
C LYS A 237 12.05 7.81 0.36
N ARG A 238 11.13 8.29 -0.50
CA ARG A 238 9.87 7.58 -0.82
C ARG A 238 10.15 6.17 -1.34
N ALA A 239 11.05 6.04 -2.31
CA ALA A 239 11.43 4.73 -2.84
C ALA A 239 12.09 3.86 -1.76
N GLN A 240 12.98 4.43 -0.95
CA GLN A 240 13.63 3.69 0.13
C GLN A 240 12.63 3.08 1.12
N TYR A 241 11.65 3.86 1.58
CA TYR A 241 10.69 3.38 2.58
C TYR A 241 9.67 2.40 2.00
N TYR A 242 9.25 2.60 0.74
CA TYR A 242 8.43 1.60 0.06
C TYR A 242 9.17 0.27 -0.16
N MET A 243 10.47 0.30 -0.47
CA MET A 243 11.26 -0.93 -0.54
C MET A 243 11.43 -1.58 0.85
N LYS A 244 11.60 -0.80 1.93
CA LYS A 244 11.57 -1.34 3.31
C LYS A 244 10.24 -2.05 3.60
N LEU A 245 9.11 -1.42 3.23
CA LEU A 245 7.78 -2.00 3.40
C LEU A 245 7.61 -3.29 2.59
N ARG A 246 7.95 -3.24 1.29
CA ARG A 246 7.90 -4.38 0.37
C ARG A 246 8.71 -5.57 0.87
N ASN A 247 9.94 -5.33 1.32
CA ASN A 247 10.83 -6.38 1.82
C ASN A 247 10.22 -7.11 3.03
N ARG A 248 9.50 -6.40 3.91
CA ARG A 248 8.78 -7.02 5.03
C ARG A 248 7.57 -7.84 4.57
N PHE A 249 6.83 -7.37 3.57
CA PHE A 249 5.72 -8.14 2.98
C PHE A 249 6.21 -9.44 2.33
N ASP A 250 7.27 -9.38 1.50
CA ASP A 250 7.89 -10.58 0.92
C ASP A 250 8.38 -11.55 2.00
N ALA A 251 9.12 -11.03 2.99
CA ALA A 251 9.61 -11.85 4.10
C ALA A 251 8.46 -12.53 4.85
N THR A 252 7.36 -11.82 5.07
CA THR A 252 6.19 -12.38 5.73
C THR A 252 5.51 -13.44 4.87
N TYR A 253 5.37 -13.21 3.57
CA TYR A 253 4.85 -14.21 2.65
C TYR A 253 5.68 -15.49 2.68
N ARG A 254 7.01 -15.38 2.59
CA ARG A 254 7.92 -16.54 2.68
C ARG A 254 7.81 -17.26 4.02
N ALA A 255 7.73 -16.52 5.13
CA ALA A 255 7.56 -17.13 6.45
C ALA A 255 6.22 -17.87 6.60
N VAL A 256 5.12 -17.24 6.17
CA VAL A 256 3.76 -17.80 6.32
C VAL A 256 3.48 -18.94 5.33
N VAL A 257 3.85 -18.75 4.06
CA VAL A 257 3.45 -19.66 2.96
C VAL A 257 4.52 -20.72 2.69
N LYS A 258 5.80 -20.37 2.80
CA LYS A 258 6.91 -21.30 2.54
C LYS A 258 7.51 -21.92 3.81
N GLY A 259 7.12 -21.45 4.99
CA GLY A 259 7.64 -21.94 6.26
C GLY A 259 9.11 -21.56 6.52
N GLU A 260 9.61 -20.53 5.83
CA GLU A 260 10.99 -20.05 6.02
C GLU A 260 11.11 -19.28 7.35
N TYR A 261 12.03 -19.68 8.22
CA TYR A 261 12.28 -18.91 9.43
C TYR A 261 12.92 -17.55 9.08
N ILE A 262 12.25 -16.48 9.49
CA ILE A 262 12.74 -15.12 9.38
C ILE A 262 12.45 -14.43 10.71
N HIS A 263 13.44 -13.68 11.23
CA HIS A 263 13.31 -12.98 12.50
C HIS A 263 12.10 -12.01 12.50
N PRO A 264 11.25 -11.99 13.54
CA PRO A 264 10.05 -11.15 13.59
C PRO A 264 10.28 -9.67 13.28
N ASP A 265 11.43 -9.10 13.69
CA ASP A 265 11.81 -7.71 13.38
C ASP A 265 11.89 -7.39 11.88
N ASN A 266 12.03 -8.40 11.02
CA ASN A 266 12.08 -8.26 9.56
C ASN A 266 10.74 -8.58 8.88
N LEU A 267 9.69 -8.87 9.65
CA LEU A 267 8.35 -9.17 9.16
C LEU A 267 7.43 -7.95 9.23
N ILE A 268 6.23 -8.07 8.68
CA ILE A 268 5.11 -7.18 8.91
C ILE A 268 3.86 -8.01 9.12
N SER A 269 3.02 -7.66 10.09
CA SER A 269 1.71 -8.25 10.24
C SER A 269 0.65 -7.16 10.28
N LEU A 270 -0.44 -7.38 9.57
CA LEU A 270 -1.62 -6.51 9.59
C LEU A 270 -2.67 -7.13 10.50
N SER A 271 -3.09 -6.44 11.56
CA SER A 271 -4.20 -6.92 12.38
C SER A 271 -5.47 -7.00 11.53
N SER A 272 -6.18 -8.12 11.58
CA SER A 272 -7.52 -8.23 10.97
C SER A 272 -8.57 -7.33 11.61
N GLU A 273 -8.26 -6.69 12.75
CA GLU A 273 -9.11 -5.72 13.44
C GLU A 273 -9.06 -4.32 12.80
N ILE A 274 -8.25 -4.11 11.75
CA ILE A 274 -8.23 -2.87 10.98
C ILE A 274 -9.53 -2.77 10.17
N ASP A 275 -10.41 -1.83 10.52
CA ASP A 275 -11.71 -1.65 9.86
C ASP A 275 -11.57 -1.40 8.35
N ALA A 276 -10.54 -0.67 7.93
CA ALA A 276 -10.31 -0.28 6.53
C ALA A 276 -9.38 -1.25 5.77
N ILE A 277 -9.24 -2.51 6.19
CA ILE A 277 -8.22 -3.42 5.65
C ILE A 277 -8.37 -3.67 4.14
N ASP A 278 -9.59 -3.76 3.63
CA ASP A 278 -9.85 -3.97 2.19
C ASP A 278 -9.48 -2.73 1.37
N GLN A 279 -9.75 -1.54 1.89
CA GLN A 279 -9.37 -0.29 1.24
C GLN A 279 -7.84 -0.10 1.30
N LEU A 280 -7.20 -0.45 2.42
CA LEU A 280 -5.74 -0.46 2.55
C LEU A 280 -5.11 -1.41 1.54
N ARG A 281 -5.66 -2.62 1.36
CA ARG A 281 -5.23 -3.58 0.34
C ARG A 281 -5.32 -2.98 -1.06
N ALA A 282 -6.43 -2.32 -1.38
CA ALA A 282 -6.63 -1.67 -2.67
C ALA A 282 -5.62 -0.54 -2.95
N GLU A 283 -5.13 0.15 -1.92
CA GLU A 283 -4.08 1.16 -2.08
C GLU A 283 -2.67 0.54 -2.16
N VAL A 284 -2.30 -0.30 -1.18
CA VAL A 284 -0.95 -0.87 -1.06
C VAL A 284 -0.58 -1.73 -2.27
N CYS A 285 -1.52 -2.53 -2.77
CA CYS A 285 -1.29 -3.40 -3.93
C CYS A 285 -1.33 -2.66 -5.28
N ARG A 286 -1.60 -1.35 -5.28
CA ARG A 286 -1.64 -0.48 -6.46
C ARG A 286 -0.51 0.51 -6.55
N ILE A 287 0.48 0.45 -5.67
CA ILE A 287 1.64 1.35 -5.72
C ILE A 287 2.56 0.95 -6.87
N PRO A 288 2.67 1.75 -7.95
CA PRO A 288 3.47 1.39 -9.11
C PRO A 288 4.90 1.91 -8.97
N SER A 289 5.85 1.12 -9.45
CA SER A 289 7.19 1.63 -9.74
C SER A 289 7.20 2.45 -11.04
N LYS A 290 8.21 3.31 -11.19
CA LYS A 290 8.41 4.18 -12.34
C LYS A 290 9.82 3.98 -12.88
N LYS A 291 9.95 3.90 -14.21
CA LYS A 291 11.27 3.87 -14.86
C LYS A 291 12.05 5.15 -14.53
N ASN A 292 13.29 4.96 -14.10
CA ASN A 292 14.22 6.06 -13.83
C ASN A 292 15.33 6.06 -14.90
N ASN A 293 15.72 7.25 -15.37
CA ASN A 293 16.74 7.38 -16.42
C ASN A 293 18.12 6.85 -16.01
N ASN A 294 18.39 6.78 -14.71
CA ASN A 294 19.66 6.29 -14.15
C ASN A 294 19.54 4.84 -13.64
N GLY A 295 18.48 4.11 -13.99
CA GLY A 295 18.27 2.72 -13.57
C GLY A 295 17.95 2.55 -12.07
N LYS A 296 17.70 3.65 -11.35
CA LYS A 296 17.32 3.59 -9.93
C LYS A 296 15.88 3.13 -9.75
N ILE A 297 15.61 2.44 -8.66
CA ILE A 297 14.26 2.15 -8.20
C ILE A 297 13.59 3.47 -7.83
N GLN A 298 12.47 3.75 -8.47
CA GLN A 298 11.65 4.92 -8.22
C GLN A 298 10.19 4.48 -8.09
N ILE A 299 9.50 5.05 -7.12
CA ILE A 299 8.06 4.88 -6.95
C ILE A 299 7.35 6.06 -7.60
N MET A 300 6.23 5.78 -8.26
CA MET A 300 5.42 6.83 -8.86
C MET A 300 4.96 7.83 -7.79
N SER A 301 4.92 9.12 -8.14
CA SER A 301 4.36 10.15 -7.25
C SER A 301 2.85 10.12 -7.31
N LYS A 302 2.18 10.60 -6.25
CA LYS A 302 0.71 10.78 -6.20
C LYS A 302 0.18 11.53 -7.43
N ILE A 303 0.85 12.62 -7.79
CA ILE A 303 0.54 13.44 -8.96
C ILE A 303 0.62 12.63 -10.27
N ASP A 304 1.61 11.75 -10.43
CA ASP A 304 1.74 10.93 -11.64
C ASP A 304 0.76 9.75 -11.65
N MET A 305 0.41 9.22 -10.47
CA MET A 305 -0.61 8.18 -10.29
C MET A 305 -2.01 8.68 -10.67
N ALA A 306 -2.35 9.93 -10.33
CA ALA A 306 -3.63 10.55 -10.68
C ALA A 306 -3.78 10.86 -12.18
N LYS A 307 -2.67 10.96 -12.92
CA LYS A 307 -2.69 11.22 -14.37
C LYS A 307 -3.02 9.95 -15.15
N LYS A 308 -3.50 10.15 -16.39
CA LYS A 308 -3.60 9.08 -17.38
C LYS A 308 -2.20 8.48 -17.66
N PRO A 309 -2.08 7.16 -17.89
CA PRO A 309 -3.17 6.19 -18.03
C PRO A 309 -3.69 5.58 -16.72
N TYR A 310 -3.05 5.87 -15.58
CA TYR A 310 -3.28 5.14 -14.33
C TYR A 310 -4.55 5.58 -13.59
N CYS A 311 -4.82 6.89 -13.52
CA CYS A 311 -6.03 7.44 -12.87
C CYS A 311 -6.27 6.89 -11.46
N ILE A 312 -5.22 6.66 -10.69
CA ILE A 312 -5.28 6.11 -9.33
C ILE A 312 -5.45 7.30 -8.37
N PRO A 313 -6.43 7.26 -7.45
CA PRO A 313 -6.53 8.23 -6.37
C PRO A 313 -5.26 8.27 -5.51
N SER A 314 -5.05 9.35 -4.77
CA SER A 314 -3.90 9.43 -3.87
C SER A 314 -3.98 8.32 -2.80
N PRO A 315 -2.96 7.44 -2.69
CA PRO A 315 -3.00 6.29 -1.80
C PRO A 315 -2.52 6.67 -0.39
N ASN A 316 -3.25 7.56 0.27
CA ASN A 316 -2.79 8.21 1.50
C ASN A 316 -2.67 7.24 2.69
N MET A 317 -3.46 6.15 2.74
CA MET A 317 -3.27 5.11 3.76
C MET A 317 -2.03 4.25 3.46
N ALA A 318 -1.76 3.93 2.20
CA ALA A 318 -0.53 3.22 1.83
C ALA A 318 0.73 4.07 2.12
N ASP A 319 0.68 5.37 1.84
CA ASP A 319 1.77 6.30 2.16
C ASP A 319 1.96 6.46 3.67
N ALA A 320 0.87 6.54 4.44
CA ALA A 320 0.94 6.49 5.91
C ALA A 320 1.59 5.18 6.38
N LEU A 321 1.17 4.02 5.87
CA LEU A 321 1.76 2.73 6.22
C LEU A 321 3.25 2.66 5.86
N MET A 322 3.63 3.17 4.68
CA MET A 322 5.02 3.27 4.24
C MET A 322 5.86 4.14 5.19
N MET A 323 5.35 5.31 5.58
CA MET A 323 6.03 6.19 6.53
C MET A 323 6.21 5.56 7.91
N SER A 324 5.32 4.63 8.30
CA SER A 324 5.46 3.87 9.55
C SER A 324 6.74 3.01 9.57
N MET A 325 7.39 2.78 8.42
CA MET A 325 8.70 2.10 8.31
C MET A 325 9.87 2.94 8.82
N TYR A 326 9.61 4.17 9.28
CA TYR A 326 10.55 4.93 10.08
C TYR A 326 11.08 4.07 11.22
N ALA A 327 12.40 4.10 11.40
CA ALA A 327 13.08 3.42 12.49
C ALA A 327 13.85 4.49 13.27
N PRO A 328 13.48 4.78 14.53
CA PRO A 328 14.18 5.75 15.32
C PRO A 328 15.62 5.28 15.56
N ALA A 329 16.58 6.21 15.44
CA ALA A 329 17.97 5.91 15.73
C ALA A 329 18.09 5.37 17.17
N VAL A 330 18.75 4.22 17.32
CA VAL A 330 19.05 3.66 18.66
C VAL A 330 19.88 4.70 19.40
N MET A 331 19.36 5.25 20.50
CA MET A 331 20.17 6.08 21.39
C MET A 331 21.32 5.19 21.89
N GLN A 332 22.53 5.40 21.35
CA GLN A 332 23.72 4.90 22.01
C GLN A 332 23.85 5.64 23.33
N THR A 333 23.27 5.09 24.41
CA THR A 333 23.65 5.48 25.75
C THR A 333 25.15 5.31 25.83
N LYS A 334 25.91 6.41 25.95
CA LYS A 334 27.35 6.38 26.19
C LYS A 334 27.60 5.32 27.25
N ALA A 335 28.40 4.30 26.92
CA ALA A 335 28.78 3.26 27.87
C ALA A 335 29.23 3.96 29.16
N LYS A 336 28.51 3.76 30.26
CA LYS A 336 28.94 4.26 31.56
C LYS A 336 30.30 3.60 31.82
N LYS A 337 31.36 4.39 31.91
CA LYS A 337 32.66 3.91 32.40
C LYS A 337 32.42 3.34 33.79
N ILE A 338 32.44 2.02 33.91
CA ILE A 338 32.49 1.37 35.21
C ILE A 338 33.89 1.64 35.74
N ASN A 339 34.02 2.56 36.69
CA ASN A 339 35.27 2.72 37.43
C ASN A 339 35.43 1.48 38.30
N PHE A 340 36.19 0.49 37.83
CA PHE A 340 36.77 -0.50 38.71
C PHE A 340 37.81 0.21 39.57
N GLN A 341 37.40 0.69 40.75
CA GLN A 341 38.34 0.82 41.85
C GLN A 341 38.73 -0.61 42.21
N GLY A 342 39.94 -1.00 41.79
CA GLY A 342 40.51 -2.27 42.19
C GLY A 342 40.44 -2.39 43.71
N TRP A 343 40.01 -3.56 44.18
CA TRP A 343 40.16 -3.95 45.58
C TRP A 343 41.67 -4.15 45.82
N GLY A 344 42.37 -3.05 46.08
CA GLY A 344 43.71 -3.05 46.65
C GLY A 344 43.58 -3.13 48.16
N GLY A 345 43.87 -4.31 48.70
CA GLY A 345 44.04 -4.61 50.12
C GLY A 345 44.89 -5.84 50.26
#